data_AF-A0A2B7ZFI5-F1
#
_entry.id   AF-A0A2B7ZFI5-F1
#
_cell.length_a   1.000
_cell.length_b   1.000
_cell.length_c   1.000
_cell.angle_alpha   90.00
_cell.angle_beta   90.00
_cell.angle_gamma   90.00
#
_symmetry.space_group_name_H-M   'P 1'
#
loop_
_entity.id
_entity.type
_entity.pdbx_description
1 polymer ?
#
loop_
_entity_poly.entity_id
_entity_poly.type
_entity_poly.pdbx_seq_one_letter_code
_entity_poly.pdbx_strand_id
1 'polypeptide(L)'
;MASLADIACVLATAPSSAVLLQKLMELEGDVSLTFGDTHMASDTEFLSTYYSSYFFALLLEDEINEAHMLMRRLPESLVKGDPTIQSTIALLRAVWNKNHEKIYRVIRTTQWPQSIKHLVEQYQLFFQNKTFQDISLAYGSLRPSTAALYLGLDSVGEDTMSDNTDGTGPELIDMLTGKGWEWNAESKLFAPKAATQVRKVTSSGSAAIGQLAAQLRRSHGD
;
A
#
# COMPACT_ATOMS: atom_id res chain seq x y z
N MET A 1 -7.89 -30.48 0.18
CA MET A 1 -7.39 -29.74 1.36
C MET A 1 -6.27 -28.86 0.87
N ALA A 2 -6.40 -27.54 0.98
CA ALA A 2 -5.34 -26.62 0.56
C ALA A 2 -4.11 -26.83 1.45
N SER A 3 -2.95 -27.06 0.83
CA SER A 3 -1.68 -27.29 1.50
C SER A 3 -0.77 -26.07 1.40
N LEU A 4 0.25 -25.99 2.26
CA LEU A 4 1.24 -24.90 2.23
C LEU A 4 1.95 -24.82 0.87
N ALA A 5 2.12 -25.95 0.18
CA ALA A 5 2.67 -26.02 -1.16
C ALA A 5 1.73 -25.38 -2.22
N ASP A 6 0.42 -25.50 -2.05
CA ASP A 6 -0.56 -24.87 -2.95
C ASP A 6 -0.52 -23.34 -2.83
N ILE A 7 -0.39 -22.82 -1.60
CA ILE A 7 -0.22 -21.37 -1.37
C ILE A 7 1.10 -20.90 -1.97
N ALA A 8 2.21 -21.60 -1.70
CA ALA A 8 3.51 -21.25 -2.27
C ALA A 8 3.48 -21.26 -3.81
N CYS A 9 2.77 -22.22 -4.41
CA CYS A 9 2.55 -22.28 -5.85
C CYS A 9 1.72 -21.09 -6.35
N VAL A 10 0.62 -20.75 -5.68
CA VAL A 10 -0.21 -19.58 -6.02
C VAL A 10 0.60 -18.28 -5.94
N LEU A 11 1.42 -18.12 -4.90
CA LEU A 11 2.33 -16.98 -4.73
C LEU A 11 3.38 -16.89 -5.83
N ALA A 12 3.94 -18.03 -6.27
CA ALA A 12 4.98 -18.08 -7.31
C ALA A 12 4.42 -17.94 -8.74
N THR A 13 3.17 -18.32 -8.97
CA THR A 13 2.59 -18.43 -10.33
C THR A 13 1.63 -17.29 -10.66
N ALA A 14 1.28 -16.43 -9.70
CA ALA A 14 0.37 -15.32 -9.95
C ALA A 14 1.08 -14.20 -10.77
N PRO A 15 0.61 -13.90 -12.00
CA PRO A 15 1.24 -12.89 -12.84
C PRO A 15 0.89 -11.44 -12.42
N SER A 16 -0.18 -11.26 -11.63
CA SER A 16 -0.60 -9.95 -11.10
C SER A 16 -1.20 -10.09 -9.69
N SER A 17 -1.12 -9.00 -8.91
CA SER A 17 -1.68 -8.91 -7.56
C SER A 17 -3.20 -9.13 -7.52
N ALA A 18 -3.94 -8.69 -8.54
CA ALA A 18 -5.38 -8.93 -8.65
C ALA A 18 -5.72 -10.41 -8.85
N VAL A 19 -4.94 -11.13 -9.66
CA VAL A 19 -5.13 -12.59 -9.85
C VAL A 19 -4.74 -13.36 -8.60
N LEU A 20 -3.70 -12.91 -7.89
CA LEU A 20 -3.33 -13.45 -6.58
C LEU A 20 -4.48 -13.28 -5.58
N LEU A 21 -5.04 -12.08 -5.51
CA LEU A 21 -6.16 -11.76 -4.63
C LEU A 21 -7.37 -12.64 -4.91
N GLN A 22 -7.78 -12.77 -6.18
CA GLN A 22 -8.91 -13.61 -6.56
C GLN A 22 -8.71 -15.07 -6.13
N LYS A 23 -7.53 -15.64 -6.38
CA LYS A 23 -7.23 -17.03 -5.97
C LYS A 23 -7.26 -17.19 -4.44
N LEU A 24 -6.77 -16.21 -3.69
CA LEU A 24 -6.80 -16.24 -2.23
C LEU A 24 -8.22 -16.12 -1.68
N MET A 25 -9.08 -15.31 -2.32
CA MET A 25 -10.50 -15.21 -1.99
C MET A 25 -11.25 -16.52 -2.23
N GLU A 26 -11.01 -17.18 -3.36
CA GLU A 26 -11.62 -18.48 -3.68
C GLU A 26 -11.25 -19.56 -2.64
N LEU A 27 -10.00 -19.53 -2.14
CA LEU A 27 -9.52 -20.44 -1.10
C LEU A 27 -10.07 -20.13 0.31
N GLU A 28 -10.63 -18.95 0.54
CA GLU A 28 -11.09 -18.53 1.86
C GLU A 28 -12.20 -19.44 2.42
N GLY A 29 -13.10 -19.89 1.55
CA GLY A 29 -14.19 -20.79 1.92
C GLY A 29 -13.65 -22.12 2.45
N ASP A 30 -12.71 -22.73 1.73
CA ASP A 30 -12.10 -24.00 2.11
C ASP A 30 -11.31 -23.88 3.42
N VAL A 31 -10.51 -22.82 3.57
CA VAL A 31 -9.72 -22.56 4.79
C VAL A 31 -10.65 -22.33 5.99
N SER A 32 -11.74 -21.59 5.82
CA SER A 32 -12.69 -21.34 6.91
C SER A 32 -13.39 -22.62 7.38
N LEU A 33 -13.71 -23.53 6.45
CA LEU A 33 -14.34 -24.80 6.76
C LEU A 33 -13.38 -25.80 7.42
N THR A 34 -12.10 -25.80 7.05
CA THR A 34 -11.12 -26.76 7.57
C THR A 34 -10.57 -26.40 8.95
N PHE A 35 -10.57 -25.11 9.34
CA PHE A 35 -9.89 -24.65 10.56
C PHE A 35 -10.84 -23.99 11.58
N GLY A 36 -12.15 -24.24 11.48
CA GLY A 36 -13.19 -23.52 12.24
C GLY A 36 -13.17 -23.67 13.77
N ASP A 37 -12.72 -24.80 14.33
CA ASP A 37 -12.86 -25.05 15.79
C ASP A 37 -11.67 -25.76 16.49
N THR A 38 -10.72 -26.34 15.76
CA THR A 38 -9.57 -27.06 16.37
C THR A 38 -8.26 -26.68 15.67
N HIS A 39 -7.67 -25.56 16.07
CA HIS A 39 -6.34 -25.20 15.59
C HIS A 39 -5.29 -26.13 16.23
N MET A 40 -4.75 -27.07 15.45
CA MET A 40 -3.53 -27.78 15.84
C MET A 40 -2.33 -26.85 15.63
N ALA A 41 -1.30 -26.97 16.46
CA ALA A 41 -0.08 -26.15 16.33
C ALA A 41 0.61 -26.30 14.96
N SER A 42 0.38 -27.42 14.27
CA SER A 42 0.85 -27.68 12.90
C SER A 42 0.21 -26.78 11.84
N ASP A 43 -0.98 -26.24 12.11
CA ASP A 43 -1.79 -25.53 11.13
C ASP A 43 -1.58 -24.00 11.23
N THR A 44 -0.96 -23.56 12.32
CA THR A 44 -0.65 -22.15 12.59
C THR A 44 0.23 -21.54 11.51
N GLU A 45 1.25 -22.28 11.04
CA GLU A 45 2.17 -21.78 10.00
C GLU A 45 1.46 -21.60 8.64
N PHE A 46 0.59 -22.56 8.28
CA PHE A 46 -0.23 -22.47 7.09
C PHE A 46 -1.17 -21.27 7.14
N LEU A 47 -1.93 -21.13 8.23
CA LEU A 47 -2.88 -20.04 8.42
C LEU A 47 -2.17 -18.67 8.44
N SER A 48 -1.04 -18.58 9.14
CA SER A 48 -0.23 -17.38 9.19
C SER A 48 0.26 -16.95 7.82
N THR A 49 0.76 -17.91 7.04
CA THR A 49 1.23 -17.67 5.67
C THR A 49 0.08 -17.26 4.76
N TYR A 50 -1.05 -17.96 4.83
CA TYR A 50 -2.25 -17.66 4.06
C TYR A 50 -2.78 -16.25 4.34
N TYR A 51 -3.09 -15.94 5.60
CA TYR A 51 -3.68 -14.66 5.96
C TYR A 51 -2.72 -13.51 5.69
N SER A 52 -1.44 -13.65 6.04
CA SER A 52 -0.46 -12.60 5.74
C SER A 52 -0.36 -12.34 4.24
N SER A 53 -0.32 -13.38 3.41
CA SER A 53 -0.32 -13.24 1.95
C SER A 53 -1.59 -12.55 1.45
N TYR A 54 -2.74 -12.88 2.02
CA TYR A 54 -4.03 -12.27 1.68
C TYR A 54 -4.06 -10.77 2.06
N PHE A 55 -3.54 -10.40 3.24
CA PHE A 55 -3.38 -8.98 3.62
C PHE A 55 -2.49 -8.23 2.64
N PHE A 56 -1.33 -8.78 2.26
CA PHE A 56 -0.43 -8.11 1.31
C PHE A 56 -1.05 -7.98 -0.09
N ALA A 57 -1.80 -8.98 -0.55
CA ALA A 57 -2.54 -8.89 -1.80
C ALA A 57 -3.58 -7.77 -1.78
N LEU A 58 -4.35 -7.64 -0.68
CA LEU A 58 -5.30 -6.55 -0.48
C LEU A 58 -4.63 -5.18 -0.43
N LEU A 59 -3.47 -5.08 0.25
CA LEU A 59 -2.70 -3.85 0.35
C LEU A 59 -2.10 -3.42 -1.00
N LEU A 60 -1.70 -4.38 -1.85
CA LEU A 60 -1.21 -4.12 -3.21
C LEU A 60 -2.32 -3.60 -4.14
N GLU A 61 -3.54 -4.08 -3.99
CA GLU A 61 -4.72 -3.61 -4.73
C GLU A 61 -5.35 -2.34 -4.12
N ASP A 62 -4.74 -1.77 -3.08
CA ASP A 62 -5.23 -0.59 -2.35
C ASP A 62 -6.62 -0.77 -1.68
N GLU A 63 -7.04 -2.02 -1.47
CA GLU A 63 -8.31 -2.41 -0.84
C GLU A 63 -8.19 -2.44 0.69
N ILE A 64 -7.89 -1.27 1.26
CA ILE A 64 -7.62 -1.12 2.71
C ILE A 64 -8.87 -1.47 3.55
N ASN A 65 -10.07 -1.18 3.05
CA ASN A 65 -11.32 -1.48 3.76
C ASN A 65 -11.54 -2.99 3.91
N GLU A 66 -11.32 -3.75 2.86
CA GLU A 66 -11.43 -5.21 2.88
C GLU A 66 -10.36 -5.83 3.78
N ALA A 67 -9.14 -5.28 3.79
CA ALA A 67 -8.12 -5.69 4.75
C ALA A 67 -8.57 -5.48 6.21
N HIS A 68 -9.26 -4.39 6.52
CA HIS A 68 -9.84 -4.20 7.86
C HIS A 68 -10.94 -5.20 8.20
N MET A 69 -11.77 -5.58 7.23
CA MET A 69 -12.80 -6.60 7.44
C MET A 69 -12.16 -7.97 7.67
N LEU A 70 -11.11 -8.32 6.92
CA LEU A 70 -10.34 -9.54 7.13
C LEU A 70 -9.73 -9.58 8.54
N MET A 71 -9.13 -8.48 9.01
CA MET A 71 -8.59 -8.40 10.38
C MET A 71 -9.65 -8.72 11.45
N ARG A 72 -10.89 -8.29 11.26
CA ARG A 72 -11.98 -8.56 12.21
C ARG A 72 -12.45 -10.02 12.19
N ARG A 73 -12.25 -10.71 11.07
CA ARG A 73 -12.64 -12.12 10.88
C ARG A 73 -11.60 -13.11 11.42
N LEU A 74 -10.40 -12.65 11.74
CA LEU A 74 -9.34 -13.51 12.26
C LEU A 74 -9.67 -14.06 13.66
N PRO A 75 -9.40 -15.36 13.93
CA PRO A 75 -9.48 -15.91 15.27
C PRO A 75 -8.49 -15.20 16.23
N GLU A 76 -8.95 -14.82 17.43
CA GLU A 76 -8.08 -14.17 18.42
C GLU A 76 -6.90 -15.05 18.86
N SER A 77 -7.07 -16.37 18.80
CA SER A 77 -6.04 -17.37 19.10
C SER A 77 -4.83 -17.20 18.16
N LEU A 78 -5.07 -17.01 16.87
CA LEU A 78 -4.03 -16.81 15.86
C LEU A 78 -3.35 -15.45 16.03
N VAL A 79 -4.12 -14.41 16.34
CA VAL A 79 -3.59 -13.06 16.56
C VAL A 79 -2.65 -13.02 17.77
N LYS A 80 -2.95 -13.75 18.85
CA LYS A 80 -2.10 -13.79 20.05
C LYS A 80 -0.90 -14.73 19.88
N GLY A 81 -1.05 -15.78 19.08
CA GLY A 81 -0.03 -16.83 18.93
C GLY A 81 1.10 -16.51 17.97
N ASP A 82 0.84 -15.74 16.90
CA ASP A 82 1.83 -15.55 15.82
C ASP A 82 2.35 -14.10 15.70
N PRO A 83 3.67 -13.87 15.86
CA PRO A 83 4.28 -12.55 15.71
C PRO A 83 4.18 -11.97 14.28
N THR A 84 4.11 -12.82 13.26
CA THR A 84 3.98 -12.40 11.85
C THR A 84 2.64 -11.73 11.64
N ILE A 85 1.55 -12.35 12.10
CA ILE A 85 0.19 -11.81 11.99
C ILE A 85 0.06 -10.51 12.79
N GLN A 86 0.66 -10.44 13.99
CA GLN A 86 0.69 -9.21 14.78
C GLN A 86 1.40 -8.07 14.04
N SER A 87 2.50 -8.38 13.36
CA SER A 87 3.27 -7.42 12.57
C SER A 87 2.49 -6.97 11.33
N THR A 88 1.81 -7.88 10.64
CA THR A 88 0.90 -7.57 9.50
C THR A 88 -0.26 -6.68 9.94
N ILE A 89 -0.86 -6.94 11.11
CA ILE A 89 -1.93 -6.10 11.68
C ILE A 89 -1.38 -4.72 12.08
N ALA A 90 -0.18 -4.66 12.66
CA ALA A 90 0.47 -3.39 13.00
C ALA A 90 0.76 -2.57 11.74
N LEU A 91 1.20 -3.21 10.65
CA LEU A 91 1.39 -2.59 9.35
C LEU A 91 0.06 -2.02 8.82
N LEU A 92 -1.01 -2.82 8.80
CA LEU A 92 -2.34 -2.37 8.37
C LEU A 92 -2.82 -1.16 9.16
N ARG A 93 -2.67 -1.15 10.49
CA ARG A 93 -3.01 0.00 11.34
C ARG A 93 -2.15 1.22 11.01
N ALA A 94 -0.87 1.04 10.69
CA ALA A 94 0.01 2.15 10.32
C ALA A 94 -0.41 2.75 8.96
N VAL A 95 -0.77 1.91 7.99
CA VAL A 95 -1.31 2.30 6.68
C VAL A 95 -2.61 3.10 6.84
N TRP A 96 -3.55 2.59 7.63
CA TRP A 96 -4.81 3.28 7.92
C TRP A 96 -4.62 4.67 8.53
N ASN A 97 -3.69 4.79 9.48
CA ASN A 97 -3.36 6.05 10.14
C ASN A 97 -2.46 6.96 9.28
N LYS A 98 -2.10 6.54 8.06
CA LYS A 98 -1.17 7.24 7.15
C LYS A 98 0.17 7.59 7.81
N ASN A 99 0.64 6.75 8.73
CA ASN A 99 1.91 6.96 9.42
C ASN A 99 3.04 6.27 8.64
N HIS A 100 3.60 7.00 7.67
CA HIS A 100 4.67 6.52 6.79
C HIS A 100 5.88 5.98 7.57
N GLU A 101 6.30 6.68 8.62
CA GLU A 101 7.43 6.27 9.46
C GLU A 101 7.21 4.89 10.10
N LYS A 102 6.02 4.66 10.68
CA LYS A 102 5.66 3.36 11.26
C LYS A 102 5.57 2.25 10.21
N ILE A 103 5.08 2.56 9.01
CA ILE A 103 4.99 1.59 7.90
C ILE A 103 6.39 1.06 7.56
N TYR A 104 7.33 1.96 7.24
CA TYR A 104 8.69 1.54 6.89
C TYR A 104 9.44 0.90 8.06
N ARG A 105 9.20 1.38 9.29
CA ARG A 105 9.77 0.77 10.49
C ARG A 105 9.33 -0.69 10.62
N VAL A 106 8.02 -0.96 10.55
CA VAL A 106 7.47 -2.32 10.66
C VAL A 106 8.01 -3.22 9.55
N ILE A 107 8.10 -2.72 8.31
CA ILE A 107 8.64 -3.49 7.18
C ILE A 107 10.10 -3.92 7.46
N ARG A 108 10.93 -3.02 7.99
CA ARG A 108 12.36 -3.28 8.25
C ARG A 108 12.64 -4.09 9.51
N THR A 109 11.87 -3.91 10.58
CA THR A 109 12.11 -4.57 11.87
C THR A 109 11.57 -5.99 11.93
N THR A 110 10.57 -6.30 11.11
CA THR A 110 9.89 -7.60 11.17
C THR A 110 10.66 -8.65 10.39
N GLN A 111 10.92 -9.81 11.01
CA GLN A 111 11.45 -10.97 10.32
C GLN A 111 10.34 -11.69 9.57
N TRP A 112 10.12 -11.29 8.32
CA TRP A 112 9.08 -11.88 7.47
C TRP A 112 9.44 -13.31 7.06
N PRO A 113 8.48 -14.24 7.05
CA PRO A 113 8.67 -15.58 6.48
C PRO A 113 9.10 -15.49 5.01
N GLN A 114 9.97 -16.41 4.59
CA GLN A 114 10.56 -16.38 3.25
C GLN A 114 9.51 -16.38 2.12
N SER A 115 8.38 -17.06 2.35
CA SER A 115 7.25 -17.13 1.41
C SER A 115 6.60 -15.77 1.15
N ILE A 116 6.60 -14.87 2.13
CA ILE A 116 5.92 -13.56 2.06
C ILE A 116 6.91 -12.43 1.78
N LYS A 117 8.20 -12.64 2.05
CA LYS A 117 9.25 -11.62 1.89
C LYS A 117 9.19 -10.92 0.54
N HIS A 118 9.00 -11.66 -0.55
CA HIS A 118 8.86 -11.09 -1.88
C HIS A 118 7.65 -10.15 -2.00
N LEU A 119 6.50 -10.52 -1.43
CA LEU A 119 5.30 -9.66 -1.41
C LEU A 119 5.53 -8.40 -0.60
N VAL A 120 6.27 -8.48 0.51
CA VAL A 120 6.60 -7.30 1.32
C VAL A 120 7.48 -6.33 0.54
N GLU A 121 8.49 -6.84 -0.16
CA GLU A 121 9.37 -6.03 -1.02
C GLU A 121 8.59 -5.38 -2.17
N GLN A 122 7.70 -6.13 -2.82
CA GLN A 122 6.79 -5.59 -3.84
C GLN A 122 5.89 -4.49 -3.26
N TYR A 123 5.32 -4.72 -2.07
CA TYR A 123 4.48 -3.73 -1.40
C TYR A 123 5.26 -2.48 -1.01
N GLN A 124 6.48 -2.60 -0.53
CA GLN A 124 7.34 -1.46 -0.23
C GLN A 124 7.57 -0.59 -1.46
N LEU A 125 7.89 -1.19 -2.61
CA LEU A 125 8.07 -0.46 -3.87
C LEU A 125 6.76 0.19 -4.36
N PHE A 126 5.65 -0.54 -4.28
CA PHE A 126 4.33 -0.01 -4.62
C PHE A 126 3.98 1.21 -3.74
N PHE A 127 4.14 1.09 -2.43
CA PHE A 127 3.84 2.15 -1.48
C PHE A 127 4.75 3.37 -1.66
N GLN A 128 6.05 3.15 -1.91
CA GLN A 128 6.99 4.24 -2.24
C GLN A 128 6.60 4.97 -3.52
N ASN A 129 6.24 4.24 -4.59
CA ASN A 129 5.84 4.83 -5.86
C ASN A 129 4.52 5.60 -5.73
N LYS A 130 3.53 5.02 -5.04
CA LYS A 130 2.27 5.70 -4.73
C LYS A 130 2.50 6.96 -3.93
N THR A 131 3.27 6.88 -2.84
CA THR A 131 3.59 8.04 -2.01
C THR A 131 4.35 9.11 -2.81
N PHE A 132 5.28 8.71 -3.68
CA PHE A 132 5.99 9.62 -4.56
C PHE A 132 5.04 10.38 -5.50
N GLN A 133 4.05 9.70 -6.08
CA GLN A 133 3.03 10.36 -6.91
C GLN A 133 2.16 11.31 -6.08
N ASP A 134 1.69 10.86 -4.92
CA ASP A 134 0.83 11.65 -4.03
C ASP A 134 1.51 12.94 -3.57
N ILE A 135 2.77 12.85 -3.10
CA ILE A 135 3.52 14.05 -2.67
C ILE A 135 3.88 14.95 -3.85
N SER A 136 4.08 14.39 -5.05
CA SER A 136 4.35 15.18 -6.25
C SER A 136 3.14 16.00 -6.70
N LEU A 137 1.93 15.53 -6.38
CA LEU A 137 0.68 16.24 -6.68
C LEU A 137 0.29 17.21 -5.57
N ALA A 138 0.57 16.88 -4.31
CA ALA A 138 0.11 17.64 -3.15
C ALA A 138 1.00 18.85 -2.82
N TYR A 139 2.30 18.79 -3.11
CA TYR A 139 3.26 19.83 -2.73
C TYR A 139 3.77 20.58 -3.95
N GLY A 140 3.91 21.91 -3.83
CA GLY A 140 4.65 22.72 -4.80
C GLY A 140 6.15 22.82 -4.47
N SER A 141 6.50 22.68 -3.20
CA SER A 141 7.88 22.64 -2.71
C SER A 141 7.98 21.78 -1.46
N LEU A 142 9.03 20.97 -1.33
CA LEU A 142 9.20 20.00 -0.24
C LEU A 142 10.63 20.05 0.32
N ARG A 143 10.75 19.95 1.65
CA ARG A 143 12.05 19.83 2.33
C ARG A 143 12.65 18.43 2.13
N PRO A 144 13.98 18.28 2.02
CA PRO A 144 14.62 16.97 1.92
C PRO A 144 14.28 15.99 3.04
N SER A 145 14.26 16.44 4.29
CA SER A 145 13.92 15.60 5.44
C SER A 145 12.49 15.07 5.38
N THR A 146 11.55 15.91 4.95
CA THR A 146 10.15 15.52 4.75
C THR A 146 10.01 14.53 3.58
N ALA A 147 10.73 14.75 2.48
CA ALA A 147 10.76 13.82 1.35
C ALA A 147 11.33 12.45 1.76
N ALA A 148 12.42 12.43 2.52
CA ALA A 148 13.02 11.21 3.06
C ALA A 148 12.04 10.42 3.93
N LEU A 149 11.33 11.11 4.83
CA LEU A 149 10.32 10.49 5.71
C LEU A 149 9.19 9.83 4.92
N TYR A 150 8.61 10.53 3.93
CA TYR A 150 7.52 9.98 3.12
C TYR A 150 7.96 8.79 2.26
N LEU A 151 9.18 8.82 1.73
CA LEU A 151 9.73 7.76 0.88
C LEU A 151 10.36 6.61 1.67
N GLY A 152 10.42 6.72 3.00
CA GLY A 152 11.03 5.70 3.84
C GLY A 152 12.51 5.54 3.56
N LEU A 153 13.19 6.65 3.30
CA LEU A 153 14.63 6.72 3.27
C LEU A 153 15.07 7.04 4.69
N ASP A 154 16.11 6.37 5.17
CA ASP A 154 16.73 6.81 6.41
C ASP A 154 17.15 8.26 6.18
N SER A 155 16.59 9.17 6.97
CA SER A 155 17.04 10.55 6.99
C SER A 155 18.52 10.50 7.32
N VAL A 156 19.37 10.65 6.31
CA VAL A 156 20.81 10.79 6.50
C VAL A 156 20.99 12.06 7.31
N GLY A 157 21.15 11.91 8.63
CA GLY A 157 21.38 12.99 9.58
C GLY A 157 20.11 13.54 10.24
N GLU A 158 19.50 12.77 11.14
CA GLU A 158 18.74 13.36 12.25
C GLU A 158 19.67 13.49 13.48
N ASP A 159 20.78 14.21 13.31
CA ASP A 159 21.52 14.79 14.44
C ASP A 159 20.73 15.99 14.93
N THR A 160 19.90 15.76 15.94
CA THR A 160 18.97 16.72 16.56
C THR A 160 19.64 17.93 17.25
N MET A 161 20.93 18.22 17.05
CA MET A 161 21.62 19.38 17.66
C MET A 161 22.79 19.96 16.83
N SER A 162 22.88 19.69 15.52
CA SER A 162 23.94 20.27 14.67
C SER A 162 23.38 21.30 13.71
N ASP A 163 23.87 22.54 13.79
CA ASP A 163 23.55 23.69 12.92
C ASP A 163 24.05 23.52 11.47
N ASN A 164 24.47 22.31 11.09
CA ASN A 164 24.90 21.97 9.73
C ASN A 164 23.71 21.56 8.88
N THR A 165 23.12 22.56 8.23
CA THR A 165 21.98 22.48 7.30
C THR A 165 22.26 21.79 5.96
N ASP A 166 23.12 20.77 5.92
CA ASP A 166 23.45 20.02 4.69
C ASP A 166 23.16 18.51 4.82
N GLY A 167 22.13 18.14 5.60
CA GLY A 167 21.58 16.78 5.70
C GLY A 167 20.85 16.29 4.45
N THR A 168 21.32 16.69 3.26
CA THR A 168 20.83 16.16 1.98
C THR A 168 21.93 15.30 1.41
N GLY A 169 21.86 13.99 1.60
CA GLY A 169 22.76 13.07 0.91
C GLY A 169 22.66 13.30 -0.60
N PRO A 170 23.79 13.41 -1.34
CA PRO A 170 23.77 13.60 -2.79
C PRO A 170 22.95 12.51 -3.49
N GLU A 171 22.92 11.31 -2.93
CA GLU A 171 22.10 10.17 -3.38
C GLU A 171 20.59 10.49 -3.42
N LEU A 172 20.08 11.27 -2.46
CA LEU A 172 18.66 11.63 -2.41
C LEU A 172 18.33 12.68 -3.49
N ILE A 173 19.25 13.63 -3.73
CA ILE A 173 19.12 14.60 -4.83
C ILE A 173 19.14 13.86 -6.17
N ASP A 174 20.12 12.99 -6.39
CA ASP A 174 20.26 12.24 -7.65
C ASP A 174 19.05 11.33 -7.90
N MET A 175 18.55 10.66 -6.87
CA MET A 175 17.38 9.79 -6.98
C MET A 175 16.10 10.59 -7.30
N LEU A 176 15.86 11.72 -6.64
CA LEU A 176 14.64 12.52 -6.86
C LEU A 176 14.70 13.32 -8.16
N THR A 177 15.87 13.85 -8.52
CA THR A 177 16.07 14.52 -9.82
C THR A 177 16.00 13.54 -10.98
N GLY A 178 16.52 12.31 -10.82
CA GLY A 178 16.33 11.22 -11.78
C GLY A 178 14.86 10.82 -11.96
N LYS A 179 14.02 11.00 -10.93
CA LYS A 179 12.56 10.81 -11.02
C LYS A 179 11.79 12.05 -11.49
N GLY A 180 12.49 13.13 -11.87
CA GLY A 180 11.91 14.32 -12.50
C GLY A 180 11.60 15.48 -11.55
N TRP A 181 12.03 15.43 -10.29
CA TRP A 181 11.95 16.60 -9.40
C TRP A 181 13.07 17.60 -9.67
N GLU A 182 12.83 18.88 -9.40
CA GLU A 182 13.85 19.90 -9.52
C GLU A 182 14.42 20.24 -8.14
N TRP A 183 15.74 20.28 -8.03
CA TRP A 183 16.43 20.72 -6.82
C TRP A 183 16.75 22.22 -6.93
N ASN A 184 16.32 23.01 -5.95
CA ASN A 184 16.69 24.41 -5.83
C ASN A 184 17.73 24.57 -4.70
N ALA A 185 18.99 24.78 -5.10
CA ALA A 185 20.12 24.90 -4.17
C ALA A 185 20.06 26.16 -3.28
N GLU A 186 19.40 27.23 -3.73
CA GLU A 186 19.28 28.48 -2.96
C GLU A 186 18.26 28.35 -1.82
N SER A 187 17.13 27.70 -2.10
CA SER A 187 16.07 27.48 -1.11
C SER A 187 16.22 26.18 -0.32
N LYS A 188 17.12 25.27 -0.73
CA LYS A 188 17.28 23.92 -0.19
C LYS A 188 15.96 23.12 -0.20
N LEU A 189 15.17 23.29 -1.27
CA LEU A 189 13.87 22.63 -1.44
C LEU A 189 13.80 21.87 -2.78
N PHE A 190 13.07 20.77 -2.77
CA PHE A 190 12.63 20.09 -3.98
C PHE A 190 11.35 20.74 -4.51
N ALA A 191 11.29 20.98 -5.81
CA ALA A 191 10.07 21.30 -6.52
C ALA A 191 9.64 20.05 -7.31
N PRO A 192 8.66 19.27 -6.81
CA PRO A 192 8.11 18.19 -7.61
C PRO A 192 7.46 18.77 -8.87
N LYS A 193 8.01 18.44 -10.05
CA LYS A 193 7.28 18.67 -11.29
C LYS A 193 6.16 17.65 -11.34
N ALA A 194 4.94 18.10 -11.00
CA ALA A 194 3.75 17.34 -11.35
C ALA A 194 3.81 17.05 -12.86
N ALA A 195 3.81 15.78 -13.25
CA ALA A 195 3.43 15.44 -14.61
C ALA A 195 2.09 16.13 -14.86
N THR A 196 2.12 17.10 -15.76
CA THR A 196 1.00 17.95 -16.16
C THR A 196 -0.31 17.19 -16.08
N GLN A 197 -1.24 17.70 -15.28
CA GLN A 197 -2.58 17.14 -15.14
C GLN A 197 -3.11 16.70 -16.50
N VAL A 198 -3.37 15.39 -16.66
CA VAL A 198 -4.26 14.93 -17.71
C VAL A 198 -5.62 15.56 -17.37
N ARG A 199 -5.89 16.66 -18.08
CA ARG A 199 -7.15 17.39 -18.14
C ARG A 199 -8.27 16.38 -18.02
N LYS A 200 -9.00 16.44 -16.90
CA LYS A 200 -10.25 15.72 -16.69
C LYS A 200 -11.11 16.00 -17.92
N VAL A 201 -11.14 15.08 -18.88
CA VAL A 201 -12.13 15.10 -19.93
C VAL A 201 -13.42 14.89 -19.18
N THR A 202 -14.12 16.00 -18.92
CA THR A 202 -15.51 15.99 -18.53
C THR A 202 -16.21 15.26 -19.66
N SER A 203 -16.37 13.94 -19.50
CA SER A 203 -17.31 13.17 -20.28
C SER A 203 -18.68 13.75 -19.98
N SER A 204 -19.07 14.64 -20.89
CA SER A 204 -20.37 14.90 -21.48
C SER A 204 -21.46 13.84 -21.19
N GLY A 205 -21.74 13.53 -19.93
CA GLY A 205 -22.86 12.70 -19.48
C GLY A 205 -23.92 13.54 -18.79
N SER A 206 -23.50 14.45 -17.90
CA SER A 206 -24.43 15.33 -17.16
C SER A 206 -25.13 16.36 -18.07
N ALA A 207 -24.43 16.88 -19.08
CA ALA A 207 -25.03 17.81 -20.05
C ALA A 207 -26.09 17.14 -20.95
N ALA A 208 -25.94 15.85 -21.25
CA ALA A 208 -26.90 15.11 -22.08
C ALA A 208 -28.22 14.86 -21.33
N ILE A 209 -28.16 14.57 -20.02
CA ILE A 209 -29.35 14.35 -19.19
C ILE A 209 -30.17 15.65 -19.05
N GLY A 210 -29.51 16.80 -18.91
CA GLY A 210 -30.18 18.10 -18.88
C GLY A 210 -30.88 18.47 -20.19
N GLN A 211 -30.29 18.11 -21.34
CA GLN A 211 -30.89 18.37 -22.66
C GLN A 211 -32.08 17.46 -22.97
N LEU A 212 -32.04 16.19 -22.56
CA LEU A 212 -33.17 15.26 -22.69
C LEU A 212 -34.37 15.68 -21.82
N ALA A 213 -34.14 16.14 -20.60
CA ALA A 213 -35.21 16.64 -19.72
C ALA A 213 -35.89 17.90 -20.28
N ALA A 214 -35.13 18.78 -20.96
CA ALA A 214 -35.66 19.98 -21.58
C ALA A 214 -36.46 19.69 -22.87
N GLN A 215 -36.15 18.62 -23.61
CA GLN A 215 -36.91 18.21 -24.79
C GLN A 215 -38.26 17.56 -24.42
N LEU A 216 -38.30 16.74 -23.37
CA LEU A 216 -39.56 16.11 -22.91
C LEU A 216 -40.57 17.12 -22.35
N ARG A 217 -40.09 18.21 -21.73
CA ARG A 217 -40.98 19.26 -21.22
C ARG A 217 -41.62 20.10 -22.33
N ARG A 218 -41.01 20.15 -23.52
CA ARG A 218 -41.55 20.89 -24.68
C ARG A 218 -42.55 20.11 -25.51
N SER A 219 -42.61 18.78 -25.41
CA SER A 219 -43.57 17.97 -26.19
C SER A 219 -44.91 17.71 -25.50
N HIS A 220 -45.11 18.21 -24.28
CA HIS A 220 -46.32 17.99 -23.48
C HIS A 220 -47.17 19.26 -23.26
N GLY A 221 -46.92 20.31 -24.05
CA GLY A 221 -47.53 21.62 -23.88
C GLY A 221 -48.08 22.25 -25.17
N ASP A 222 -48.66 21.44 -26.05
CA ASP A 222 -49.60 21.87 -27.10
C ASP A 222 -50.81 20.92 -27.11
#